data_AF-A0A8J3XJ55-F1
#
_entry.id   AF-A0A8J3XJ55-F1
#
_cell.length_a   1.000
_cell.length_b   1.000
_cell.length_c   1.000
_cell.angle_alpha   90.00
_cell.angle_beta   90.00
_cell.angle_gamma   90.00
#
_symmetry.space_group_name_H-M   'P 1'
#
loop_
_entity.id
_entity.type
_entity.pdbx_description
1 polymer ?
#
loop_
_entity_poly.entity_id
_entity_poly.type
_entity_poly.pdbx_seq_one_letter_code
_entity_poly.pdbx_strand_id
1 'polypeptide(L)'
;MIVQYVRYRVPSELSDDFERAYERAAACLSRAPQCVDYELARSTAEPSSYILRITWTSAKDHLEGFRNSDLYPEFSAAISPFADDAEETSHYRRTAVRGAGGSIPSLYDWVGGTEALERLTERFYDLVAADDLIGPLFKGMDPGHPRYVAMWLAEVFGGPARYTAERGGYPHMLSMHLGKGITEPMRRRWVSLLMDAADQVELPADPEFRAAFAGYIEWGTRLAFSNSQPGAEPVRQAPVPHWGWGVAPPYNG
;
A
#
# COMPACT_ATOMS: atom_id res chain seq x y z
N MET A 1 16.98 -1.45 5.60
CA MET A 1 16.96 -0.58 4.41
C MET A 1 17.68 0.71 4.69
N ILE A 2 18.46 1.18 3.72
CA ILE A 2 19.13 2.49 3.75
C ILE A 2 18.80 3.24 2.46
N VAL A 3 18.97 4.56 2.47
CA VAL A 3 18.83 5.40 1.28
C VAL A 3 20.19 5.99 0.97
N GLN A 4 20.65 5.80 -0.25
CA GLN A 4 21.80 6.50 -0.80
C GLN A 4 21.34 7.77 -1.49
N TYR A 5 21.95 8.89 -1.17
CA TYR A 5 21.86 10.10 -1.98
C TYR A 5 23.20 10.37 -2.64
N VAL A 6 23.17 10.68 -3.93
CA VAL A 6 24.30 11.22 -4.68
C VAL A 6 23.90 12.55 -5.25
N ARG A 7 24.62 13.62 -4.89
CA ARG A 7 24.39 14.96 -5.42
C ARG A 7 25.42 15.23 -6.49
N TYR A 8 24.96 15.55 -7.68
CA TYR A 8 25.81 15.86 -8.81
C TYR A 8 25.69 17.34 -9.18
N ARG A 9 26.80 17.89 -9.68
CA ARG A 9 26.82 19.13 -10.46
C ARG A 9 27.40 18.83 -11.83
N VAL A 10 26.52 18.61 -12.80
CA VAL A 10 26.87 18.25 -14.18
C VAL A 10 26.77 19.49 -15.06
N PRO A 11 27.78 19.78 -15.91
CA PRO A 11 27.70 20.84 -16.90
C PRO A 11 26.43 20.70 -17.76
N SER A 12 25.79 21.83 -18.10
CA SER A 12 24.48 21.81 -18.76
C SER A 12 24.54 21.16 -20.15
N GLU A 13 25.67 21.31 -20.83
CA GLU A 13 25.98 20.70 -22.12
C GLU A 13 26.11 19.17 -22.07
N LEU A 14 26.34 18.58 -20.88
CA LEU A 14 26.46 17.13 -20.68
C LEU A 14 25.20 16.50 -20.06
N SER A 15 24.15 17.29 -19.82
CA SER A 15 22.93 16.82 -19.14
C SER A 15 22.29 15.61 -19.84
N ASP A 16 22.15 15.67 -21.17
CA ASP A 16 21.56 14.60 -21.96
C ASP A 16 22.40 13.32 -21.93
N ASP A 17 23.73 13.45 -21.93
CA ASP A 17 24.64 12.31 -21.84
C ASP A 17 24.61 11.67 -20.45
N PHE A 18 24.48 12.49 -19.41
CA PHE A 18 24.34 12.05 -18.02
C PHE A 18 23.03 11.28 -17.79
N GLU A 19 21.92 11.79 -18.30
CA GLU A 19 20.63 11.11 -18.22
C GLU A 19 20.65 9.77 -18.99
N ARG A 20 21.20 9.73 -20.20
CA ARG A 20 21.42 8.49 -20.96
C ARG A 20 22.36 7.51 -20.25
N ALA A 21 23.37 7.99 -19.54
CA ALA A 21 24.24 7.16 -18.73
C ALA A 21 23.47 6.48 -17.59
N TYR A 22 22.59 7.24 -16.92
CA TYR A 22 21.72 6.70 -15.88
C TYR A 22 20.61 5.79 -16.41
N GLU A 23 20.11 5.97 -17.64
CA GLU A 23 19.23 5.00 -18.29
C GLU A 23 19.89 3.63 -18.44
N ARG A 24 21.17 3.59 -18.84
CA ARG A 24 21.94 2.34 -18.90
C ARG A 24 22.18 1.75 -17.52
N ALA A 25 22.59 2.58 -16.56
CA ALA A 25 22.81 2.16 -15.18
C ALA A 25 21.53 1.63 -14.51
N ALA A 26 20.37 2.19 -14.85
CA ALA A 26 19.05 1.76 -14.39
C ALA A 26 18.70 0.33 -14.83
N ALA A 27 19.20 -0.12 -15.98
CA ALA A 27 19.04 -1.52 -16.40
C ALA A 27 19.78 -2.49 -15.46
N CYS A 28 20.93 -2.11 -14.91
CA CYS A 28 21.63 -2.89 -13.89
C CYS A 28 20.89 -2.83 -12.54
N LEU A 29 20.46 -1.63 -12.11
CA LEU A 29 19.76 -1.43 -10.84
C LEU A 29 18.43 -2.20 -10.78
N SER A 30 17.64 -2.20 -11.86
CA SER A 30 16.35 -2.91 -11.90
C SER A 30 16.46 -4.44 -11.80
N ARG A 31 17.64 -4.99 -12.11
CA ARG A 31 17.93 -6.43 -12.01
C ARG A 31 18.61 -6.81 -10.70
N ALA A 32 19.06 -5.84 -9.91
CA ALA A 32 19.78 -6.08 -8.67
C ALA A 32 18.80 -6.39 -7.53
N PRO A 33 18.80 -7.60 -6.94
CA PRO A 33 17.86 -7.94 -5.87
C PRO A 33 18.07 -7.12 -4.58
N GLN A 34 19.23 -6.48 -4.44
CA GLN A 34 19.58 -5.60 -3.33
C GLN A 34 18.99 -4.18 -3.50
N CYS A 35 18.68 -3.79 -4.75
CA CYS A 35 18.12 -2.48 -5.09
C CYS A 35 16.60 -2.52 -4.96
N VAL A 36 16.04 -1.70 -4.09
CA VAL A 36 14.61 -1.64 -3.82
C VAL A 36 13.92 -0.67 -4.77
N ASP A 37 14.45 0.54 -4.89
CA ASP A 37 13.98 1.59 -5.79
C ASP A 37 15.12 2.56 -6.09
N TYR A 38 14.96 3.36 -7.15
CA TYR A 38 15.87 4.45 -7.49
C TYR A 38 15.13 5.57 -8.23
N GLU A 39 15.67 6.78 -8.16
CA GLU A 39 15.12 7.98 -8.78
C GLU A 39 16.28 8.95 -9.08
N LEU A 40 16.35 9.45 -10.31
CA LEU A 40 17.22 10.57 -10.66
C LEU A 40 16.36 11.81 -10.87
N ALA A 41 16.61 12.86 -10.12
CA ALA A 41 15.87 14.11 -10.19
C ALA A 41 16.81 15.26 -10.60
N ARG A 42 16.35 16.10 -11.52
CA ARG A 42 17.01 17.34 -11.92
C ARG A 42 16.37 18.53 -11.21
N SER A 43 17.18 19.45 -10.69
CA SER A 43 16.66 20.68 -10.10
C SER A 43 16.05 21.60 -11.17
N THR A 44 14.85 22.11 -10.91
CA THR A 44 14.18 23.09 -11.78
C THR A 44 14.74 24.50 -11.60
N ALA A 45 15.34 24.80 -10.44
CA ALA A 45 15.97 26.09 -10.15
C ALA A 45 17.44 26.14 -10.61
N GLU A 46 18.13 25.00 -10.60
CA GLU A 46 19.54 24.88 -10.98
C GLU A 46 19.71 23.70 -11.94
N PRO A 47 19.57 23.89 -13.26
CA PRO A 47 19.56 22.79 -14.23
C PRO A 47 20.83 21.94 -14.28
N SER A 48 21.97 22.40 -13.74
CA SER A 48 23.19 21.60 -13.60
C SER A 48 23.16 20.64 -12.41
N SER A 49 22.22 20.81 -11.48
CA SER A 49 22.18 20.10 -10.21
C SER A 49 21.24 18.89 -10.30
N TYR A 50 21.76 17.71 -10.01
CA TYR A 50 21.00 16.46 -9.97
C TYR A 50 21.09 15.79 -8.59
N ILE A 51 20.05 15.05 -8.22
CA ILE A 51 20.04 14.16 -7.06
C ILE A 51 19.63 12.77 -7.52
N LEU A 52 20.50 11.79 -7.29
CA LEU A 52 20.17 10.38 -7.38
C LEU A 52 19.80 9.87 -5.98
N ARG A 53 18.62 9.26 -5.86
CA ARG A 53 18.19 8.47 -4.71
C ARG A 53 18.24 6.99 -5.09
N ILE A 54 18.85 6.15 -4.27
CA ILE A 54 18.71 4.69 -4.37
C ILE A 54 18.35 4.12 -3.00
N THR A 55 17.28 3.33 -2.91
CA THR A 55 16.97 2.57 -1.71
C THR A 55 17.56 1.18 -1.81
N TRP A 56 18.35 0.79 -0.81
CA TRP A 56 18.96 -0.54 -0.71
C TRP A 56 18.33 -1.34 0.43
N THR A 57 18.30 -2.66 0.30
CA THR A 57 17.86 -3.58 1.37
C THR A 57 18.67 -3.38 2.65
N SER A 58 19.99 -3.19 2.53
CA SER A 58 20.89 -2.77 3.62
C SER A 58 22.19 -2.14 3.10
N ALA A 59 22.99 -1.54 3.99
CA ALA A 59 24.32 -1.04 3.64
C ALA A 59 25.26 -2.17 3.17
N LYS A 60 25.19 -3.31 3.85
CA LYS A 60 25.95 -4.50 3.51
C LYS A 60 25.59 -5.00 2.11
N ASP A 61 24.30 -5.12 1.82
CA ASP A 61 23.83 -5.62 0.52
C ASP A 61 24.25 -4.72 -0.64
N HIS A 62 24.34 -3.40 -0.43
CA HIS A 62 24.91 -2.50 -1.42
C HIS A 62 26.43 -2.66 -1.55
N LEU A 63 27.17 -2.50 -0.45
CA LEU A 63 28.64 -2.38 -0.47
C LEU A 63 29.35 -3.71 -0.73
N GLU A 64 28.80 -4.81 -0.26
CA GLU A 64 29.37 -6.15 -0.40
C GLU A 64 28.58 -7.00 -1.41
N GLY A 65 27.29 -6.75 -1.58
CA GLY A 65 26.44 -7.48 -2.53
C GLY A 65 26.52 -6.90 -3.94
N PHE A 66 25.85 -5.77 -4.18
CA PHE A 66 25.75 -5.16 -5.50
C PHE A 66 27.13 -4.83 -6.08
N ARG A 67 28.01 -4.17 -5.31
CA ARG A 67 29.35 -3.76 -5.77
C ARG A 67 30.28 -4.92 -6.16
N ASN A 68 30.01 -6.14 -5.68
CA ASN A 68 30.78 -7.34 -6.04
C ASN A 68 30.01 -8.26 -6.98
N SER A 69 28.85 -7.84 -7.48
CA SER A 69 28.03 -8.62 -8.40
C SER A 69 28.48 -8.47 -9.85
N ASP A 70 28.05 -9.40 -10.71
CA ASP A 70 28.29 -9.35 -12.15
C ASP A 70 27.63 -8.14 -12.84
N LEU A 71 26.71 -7.44 -12.16
CA LEU A 71 26.04 -6.22 -12.66
C LEU A 71 26.89 -4.95 -12.47
N TYR A 72 27.83 -4.96 -11.52
CA TYR A 72 28.58 -3.75 -11.15
C TYR A 72 29.53 -3.24 -12.24
N PRO A 73 30.23 -4.09 -13.03
CA PRO A 73 31.11 -3.59 -14.09
C PRO A 73 30.36 -2.76 -15.13
N GLU A 74 29.18 -3.21 -15.56
CA GLU A 74 28.32 -2.48 -16.51
C GLU A 74 27.81 -1.16 -15.91
N PHE A 75 27.32 -1.19 -14.66
CA PHE A 75 26.90 0.00 -13.94
C PHE A 75 28.04 1.03 -13.80
N SER A 76 29.21 0.57 -13.37
CA SER A 76 30.39 1.41 -13.17
C SER A 76 30.86 2.03 -14.49
N ALA A 77 30.90 1.24 -15.57
CA ALA A 77 31.26 1.75 -16.90
C ALA A 77 30.29 2.81 -17.41
N ALA A 78 29.00 2.71 -17.09
CA ALA A 78 28.01 3.69 -17.48
C ALA A 78 28.21 5.04 -16.77
N ILE A 79 28.52 5.03 -15.47
CA ILE A 79 28.53 6.23 -14.61
C ILE A 79 29.94 6.83 -14.43
N SER A 80 31.01 6.06 -14.64
CA SER A 80 32.38 6.54 -14.45
C SER A 80 32.76 7.83 -15.20
N PRO A 81 32.20 8.16 -16.39
CA PRO A 81 32.47 9.45 -17.04
C PRO A 81 32.05 10.67 -16.22
N PHE A 82 31.14 10.50 -15.25
CA PHE A 82 30.57 11.55 -14.41
C PHE A 82 30.94 11.41 -12.93
N ALA A 83 31.93 10.56 -12.61
CA ALA A 83 32.30 10.28 -11.22
C ALA A 83 32.82 11.53 -10.49
N ASP A 84 33.54 12.41 -11.19
CA ASP A 84 34.10 13.64 -10.63
C ASP A 84 33.06 14.76 -10.47
N ASP A 85 31.90 14.64 -11.12
CA ASP A 85 30.79 15.59 -10.98
C ASP A 85 29.95 15.34 -9.70
N ALA A 86 30.22 14.25 -8.98
CA ALA A 86 29.55 13.93 -7.72
C ALA A 86 30.10 14.80 -6.58
N GLU A 87 29.31 15.78 -6.12
CA GLU A 87 29.65 16.63 -4.98
C GLU A 87 29.37 15.95 -3.63
N GLU A 88 28.53 14.91 -3.61
CA GLU A 88 28.21 14.13 -2.41
C GLU A 88 27.85 12.70 -2.77
N THR A 89 28.31 11.72 -1.97
CA THR A 89 27.80 10.34 -1.99
C THR A 89 27.69 9.85 -0.55
N SER A 90 26.46 9.72 -0.05
CA SER A 90 26.20 9.41 1.37
C SER A 90 25.05 8.42 1.55
N HIS A 91 25.09 7.66 2.65
CA HIS A 91 24.04 6.73 3.04
C HIS A 91 23.32 7.23 4.30
N TYR A 92 21.98 7.15 4.27
CA TYR A 92 21.11 7.64 5.31
C TYR A 92 20.14 6.55 5.77
N ARG A 93 19.77 6.61 7.04
CA ARG A 93 18.70 5.78 7.61
C ARG A 93 17.38 6.54 7.49
N ARG A 94 16.33 5.86 7.01
CA ARG A 94 14.96 6.39 7.04
C ARG A 94 14.47 6.53 8.49
N THR A 95 13.88 7.66 8.82
CA THR A 95 13.30 7.91 10.15
C THR A 95 11.82 7.49 10.16
N ALA A 96 11.16 7.69 11.31
CA ALA A 96 9.72 7.48 11.45
C ALA A 96 8.89 8.55 10.72
N VAL A 97 9.47 9.70 10.38
CA VAL A 97 8.76 10.81 9.72
C VAL A 97 8.64 10.50 8.23
N ARG A 98 7.45 10.08 7.79
CA ARG A 98 7.10 9.77 6.40
C ARG A 98 5.57 9.74 6.23
N GLY A 99 5.08 9.93 5.00
CA GLY A 99 3.66 9.84 4.65
C GLY A 99 3.45 9.92 3.14
N ALA A 100 2.21 9.73 2.69
CA ALA A 100 1.84 9.74 1.27
C ALA A 100 1.66 11.15 0.66
N GLY A 101 1.83 12.22 1.45
CA GLY A 101 1.46 13.57 1.04
C GLY A 101 -0.06 13.77 0.97
N GLY A 102 -0.51 14.96 0.56
CA GLY A 102 -1.94 15.30 0.42
C GLY A 102 -2.42 15.41 -1.03
N SER A 103 -1.57 15.09 -2.01
CA SER A 103 -1.90 15.19 -3.44
C SER A 103 -2.77 14.04 -3.94
N ILE A 104 -2.81 12.92 -3.20
CA ILE A 104 -3.66 11.77 -3.49
C ILE A 104 -4.65 11.66 -2.33
N PRO A 105 -5.98 11.72 -2.58
CA PRO A 105 -6.98 11.59 -1.53
C PRO A 105 -6.90 10.21 -0.88
N SER A 106 -7.34 10.09 0.37
CA SER A 106 -7.51 8.77 1.00
C SER A 106 -8.60 7.99 0.28
N LEU A 107 -8.62 6.65 0.41
CA LEU A 107 -9.72 5.85 -0.11
C LEU A 107 -11.05 6.23 0.58
N TYR A 108 -10.97 6.65 1.85
CA TYR A 108 -12.10 7.16 2.61
C TYR A 108 -12.68 8.43 2.00
N ASP A 109 -11.85 9.40 1.65
CA ASP A 109 -12.32 10.64 1.02
C ASP A 109 -12.87 10.35 -0.38
N TRP A 110 -12.21 9.49 -1.14
CA TRP A 110 -12.63 9.14 -2.51
C TRP A 110 -13.96 8.40 -2.57
N VAL A 111 -14.21 7.45 -1.66
CA VAL A 111 -15.47 6.69 -1.64
C VAL A 111 -16.68 7.56 -1.27
N GLY A 112 -16.44 8.77 -0.72
CA GLY A 112 -17.50 9.66 -0.23
C GLY A 112 -17.68 9.62 1.30
N GLY A 113 -16.66 9.19 2.04
CA GLY A 113 -16.61 9.24 3.50
C GLY A 113 -17.57 8.29 4.21
N THR A 114 -17.88 8.61 5.48
CA THR A 114 -18.71 7.76 6.35
C THR A 114 -20.08 7.47 5.76
N GLU A 115 -20.76 8.46 5.17
CA GLU A 115 -22.12 8.27 4.64
C GLU A 115 -22.15 7.23 3.52
N ALA A 116 -21.16 7.23 2.63
CA ALA A 116 -21.08 6.23 1.56
C ALA A 116 -20.81 4.82 2.09
N LEU A 117 -19.94 4.69 3.10
CA LEU A 117 -19.64 3.41 3.74
C LEU A 117 -20.81 2.88 4.56
N GLU A 118 -21.58 3.73 5.22
CA GLU A 118 -22.79 3.32 5.94
C GLU A 118 -23.86 2.83 4.96
N ARG A 119 -24.11 3.54 3.85
CA ARG A 119 -25.01 3.04 2.78
C ARG A 119 -24.57 1.70 2.23
N LEU A 120 -23.27 1.54 1.97
CA LEU A 120 -22.68 0.27 1.51
C LEU A 120 -22.97 -0.85 2.50
N THR A 121 -22.65 -0.67 3.78
CA THR A 121 -22.74 -1.76 4.74
C THR A 121 -24.19 -2.08 5.10
N GLU A 122 -25.07 -1.08 5.16
CA GLU A 122 -26.51 -1.30 5.29
C GLU A 122 -27.02 -2.18 4.15
N ARG A 123 -26.76 -1.78 2.90
CA ARG A 123 -27.20 -2.57 1.74
C ARG A 123 -26.57 -3.96 1.71
N PHE A 124 -25.29 -4.05 2.05
CA PHE A 124 -24.59 -5.32 2.13
C PHE A 124 -25.24 -6.28 3.11
N TYR A 125 -25.57 -5.82 4.32
CA TYR A 125 -26.18 -6.69 5.32
C TYR A 125 -27.63 -7.07 5.01
N ASP A 126 -28.37 -6.27 4.23
CA ASP A 126 -29.65 -6.72 3.66
C ASP A 126 -29.44 -7.94 2.74
N LEU A 127 -28.41 -7.91 1.89
CA LEU A 127 -28.07 -9.03 1.00
C LEU A 127 -27.58 -10.25 1.79
N VAL A 128 -26.75 -10.05 2.82
CA VAL A 128 -26.28 -11.13 3.72
C VAL A 128 -27.44 -11.80 4.43
N ALA A 129 -28.41 -11.03 4.94
CA ALA A 129 -29.56 -11.55 5.66
C ALA A 129 -30.46 -12.44 4.77
N ALA A 130 -30.51 -12.14 3.47
CA ALA A 130 -31.24 -12.92 2.48
C ALA A 130 -30.46 -14.12 1.91
N ASP A 131 -29.18 -14.29 2.27
CA ASP A 131 -28.33 -15.32 1.70
C ASP A 131 -28.36 -16.63 2.51
N ASP A 132 -28.67 -17.74 1.85
CA ASP A 132 -28.79 -19.06 2.51
C ASP A 132 -27.46 -19.59 3.06
N LEU A 133 -26.32 -19.23 2.45
CA LEU A 133 -25.01 -19.78 2.82
C LEU A 133 -24.42 -19.03 4.03
N ILE A 134 -24.44 -17.70 4.00
CA ILE A 134 -23.80 -16.88 5.04
C ILE A 134 -24.78 -16.23 6.01
N GLY A 135 -26.04 -16.04 5.64
CA GLY A 135 -27.07 -15.47 6.51
C GLY A 135 -27.18 -16.16 7.88
N PRO A 136 -27.11 -17.50 7.99
CA PRO A 136 -27.11 -18.19 9.28
C PRO A 136 -26.00 -17.76 10.25
N LEU A 137 -24.82 -17.32 9.75
CA LEU A 137 -23.72 -16.84 10.60
C LEU A 137 -24.05 -15.53 11.32
N PHE A 138 -25.00 -14.76 10.77
CA PHE A 138 -25.40 -13.44 11.26
C PHE A 138 -26.76 -13.45 11.96
N LYS A 139 -27.33 -14.64 12.21
CA LYS A 139 -28.58 -14.74 12.96
C LYS A 139 -28.41 -14.20 14.39
N GLY A 140 -29.24 -13.24 14.77
CA GLY A 140 -29.16 -12.57 16.09
C GLY A 140 -28.02 -11.56 16.21
N MET A 141 -27.44 -11.13 15.08
CA MET A 141 -26.48 -10.03 15.02
C MET A 141 -27.05 -8.74 15.62
N ASP A 142 -26.18 -7.97 16.27
CA ASP A 142 -26.49 -6.62 16.76
C ASP A 142 -27.01 -5.74 15.60
N PRO A 143 -28.17 -5.06 15.72
CA PRO A 143 -28.71 -4.19 14.67
C PRO A 143 -27.76 -3.08 14.22
N GLY A 144 -26.84 -2.63 15.10
CA GLY A 144 -25.82 -1.65 14.79
C GLY A 144 -24.60 -2.20 14.06
N HIS A 145 -24.53 -3.51 13.80
CA HIS A 145 -23.37 -4.13 13.15
C HIS A 145 -23.00 -3.53 11.78
N PRO A 146 -23.94 -3.18 10.87
CA PRO A 146 -23.59 -2.51 9.62
C PRO A 146 -22.79 -1.23 9.85
N ARG A 147 -23.21 -0.40 10.83
CA ARG A 147 -22.51 0.82 11.20
C ARG A 147 -21.12 0.55 11.79
N TYR A 148 -20.97 -0.51 12.60
CA TYR A 148 -19.65 -0.87 13.15
C TYR A 148 -18.67 -1.33 12.06
N VAL A 149 -19.17 -1.99 11.02
CA VAL A 149 -18.35 -2.36 9.86
C VAL A 149 -17.99 -1.13 9.03
N ALA A 150 -18.91 -0.18 8.83
CA ALA A 150 -18.60 1.09 8.17
C ALA A 150 -17.53 1.88 8.92
N MET A 151 -17.60 1.94 10.26
CA MET A 151 -16.58 2.55 11.11
C MET A 151 -15.21 1.87 10.94
N TRP A 152 -15.18 0.54 10.88
CA TRP A 152 -13.95 -0.22 10.64
C TRP A 152 -13.35 0.11 9.28
N LEU A 153 -14.15 0.04 8.21
CA LEU A 153 -13.71 0.36 6.85
C LEU A 153 -13.23 1.81 6.73
N ALA A 154 -13.92 2.75 7.37
CA ALA A 154 -13.56 4.16 7.35
C ALA A 154 -12.16 4.40 7.93
N GLU A 155 -11.86 3.82 9.10
CA GLU A 155 -10.54 3.94 9.73
C GLU A 155 -9.44 3.29 8.90
N VAL A 156 -9.73 2.10 8.33
CA VAL A 156 -8.77 1.39 7.46
C VAL A 156 -8.43 2.22 6.22
N PHE A 157 -9.42 2.87 5.60
CA PHE A 157 -9.27 3.63 4.37
C PHE A 157 -8.72 5.05 4.57
N GLY A 158 -8.23 5.37 5.76
CA GLY A 158 -7.57 6.64 6.08
C GLY A 158 -8.51 7.71 6.65
N GLY A 159 -9.74 7.33 7.00
CA GLY A 159 -10.68 8.17 7.71
C GLY A 159 -10.42 8.24 9.23
N PRO A 160 -11.33 8.85 10.00
CA PRO A 160 -11.17 9.01 11.45
C PRO A 160 -11.05 7.67 12.20
N ALA A 161 -10.21 7.63 13.24
CA ALA A 161 -9.95 6.43 14.06
C ALA A 161 -11.05 6.07 15.08
N ARG A 162 -12.31 6.18 14.65
CA ARG A 162 -13.49 5.99 15.51
C ARG A 162 -13.69 4.55 15.95
N TYR A 163 -13.34 3.56 15.12
CA TYR A 163 -13.46 2.16 15.53
C TYR A 163 -12.46 1.84 16.65
N THR A 164 -11.23 2.33 16.55
CA THR A 164 -10.25 2.21 17.63
C THR A 164 -10.75 2.89 18.91
N ALA A 165 -11.18 4.15 18.81
CA ALA A 165 -11.61 4.92 19.98
C ALA A 165 -12.87 4.36 20.66
N GLU A 166 -13.87 3.92 19.88
CA GLU A 166 -15.20 3.57 20.41
C GLU A 166 -15.43 2.06 20.53
N ARG A 167 -14.69 1.24 19.76
CA ARG A 167 -14.88 -0.22 19.69
C ARG A 167 -13.66 -1.01 20.14
N GLY A 168 -12.52 -0.37 20.43
CA GLY A 168 -11.32 -1.05 20.93
C GLY A 168 -10.40 -1.60 19.82
N GLY A 169 -10.58 -1.17 18.58
CA GLY A 169 -9.62 -1.38 17.50
C GLY A 169 -9.48 -2.85 17.06
N TYR A 170 -8.31 -3.18 16.53
CA TYR A 170 -8.02 -4.52 16.00
C TYR A 170 -8.31 -5.66 16.99
N PRO A 171 -7.94 -5.60 18.29
CA PRO A 171 -8.25 -6.68 19.23
C PRO A 171 -9.74 -7.02 19.32
N HIS A 172 -10.61 -6.01 19.28
CA HIS A 172 -12.06 -6.22 19.29
C HIS A 172 -12.54 -6.85 17.98
N MET A 173 -12.11 -6.33 16.83
CA MET A 173 -12.43 -6.90 15.52
C MET A 173 -12.03 -8.37 15.44
N LEU A 174 -10.81 -8.70 15.86
CA LEU A 174 -10.31 -10.07 15.91
C LEU A 174 -11.23 -10.97 16.75
N SER A 175 -11.61 -10.51 17.95
CA SER A 175 -12.47 -11.29 18.86
C SER A 175 -13.81 -11.70 18.24
N MET A 176 -14.35 -10.89 17.32
CA MET A 176 -15.61 -11.18 16.63
C MET A 176 -15.51 -12.29 15.58
N HIS A 177 -14.29 -12.63 15.15
CA HIS A 177 -14.04 -13.62 14.11
C HIS A 177 -13.52 -14.96 14.65
N LEU A 178 -13.04 -15.01 15.90
CA LEU A 178 -12.50 -16.23 16.49
C LEU A 178 -13.55 -17.34 16.60
N GLY A 179 -13.15 -18.56 16.25
CA GLY A 179 -13.98 -19.77 16.43
C GLY A 179 -15.25 -19.82 15.57
N LYS A 180 -15.38 -18.93 14.57
CA LYS A 180 -16.55 -18.90 13.68
C LYS A 180 -16.56 -20.00 12.63
N GLY A 181 -15.43 -20.68 12.41
CA GLY A 181 -15.33 -21.77 11.43
C GLY A 181 -15.72 -21.35 10.02
N ILE A 182 -15.34 -20.13 9.61
CA ILE A 182 -15.68 -19.59 8.29
C ILE A 182 -15.05 -20.50 7.24
N THR A 183 -15.85 -20.95 6.27
CA THR A 183 -15.36 -21.78 5.17
C THR A 183 -14.98 -20.92 3.97
N GLU A 184 -14.15 -21.44 3.06
CA GLU A 184 -13.77 -20.71 1.85
C GLU A 184 -14.97 -20.34 0.94
N PRO A 185 -16.00 -21.20 0.76
CA PRO A 185 -17.23 -20.79 0.10
C PRO A 185 -17.95 -19.61 0.78
N MET A 186 -18.05 -19.63 2.12
CA MET A 186 -18.68 -18.53 2.87
C MET A 186 -17.89 -17.22 2.68
N ARG A 187 -16.56 -17.28 2.76
CA ARG A 187 -15.68 -16.12 2.53
C ARG A 187 -15.89 -15.51 1.15
N ARG A 188 -15.84 -16.33 0.10
CA ARG A 188 -16.04 -15.87 -1.29
C ARG A 188 -17.43 -15.29 -1.49
N ARG A 189 -18.46 -15.89 -0.87
CA ARG A 189 -19.82 -15.37 -0.95
C ARG A 189 -19.95 -14.00 -0.27
N TRP A 190 -19.33 -13.83 0.90
CA TRP A 190 -19.27 -12.53 1.59
C TRP A 190 -18.64 -11.46 0.69
N VAL A 191 -17.50 -11.76 0.06
CA VAL A 191 -16.83 -10.83 -0.88
C VAL A 191 -17.76 -10.47 -2.04
N SER A 192 -18.37 -11.46 -2.69
CA SER A 192 -19.29 -11.23 -3.82
C SER A 192 -20.43 -10.29 -3.44
N LEU A 193 -21.11 -10.56 -2.32
CA LEU A 193 -22.24 -9.75 -1.89
C LEU A 193 -21.84 -8.32 -1.52
N LEU A 194 -20.64 -8.11 -0.98
CA LEU A 194 -20.14 -6.76 -0.71
C LEU A 194 -19.84 -6.00 -2.01
N MET A 195 -19.29 -6.67 -3.03
CA MET A 195 -19.06 -6.05 -4.34
C MET A 195 -20.40 -5.72 -5.02
N ASP A 196 -21.37 -6.62 -4.98
CA ASP A 196 -22.72 -6.39 -5.51
C ASP A 196 -23.40 -5.21 -4.79
N ALA A 197 -23.23 -5.09 -3.47
CA ALA A 197 -23.74 -3.95 -2.69
C ALA A 197 -23.06 -2.64 -3.11
N ALA A 198 -21.74 -2.65 -3.32
CA ALA A 198 -20.99 -1.49 -3.78
C ALA A 198 -21.46 -0.97 -5.14
N ASP A 199 -21.89 -1.86 -6.03
CA ASP A 199 -22.48 -1.47 -7.31
C ASP A 199 -23.90 -0.92 -7.12
N GLN A 200 -24.72 -1.55 -6.28
CA GLN A 200 -26.11 -1.14 -6.03
C GLN A 200 -26.24 0.21 -5.32
N VAL A 201 -25.26 0.59 -4.51
CA VAL A 201 -25.22 1.91 -3.85
C VAL A 201 -24.38 2.94 -4.62
N GLU A 202 -23.97 2.59 -5.85
CA GLU A 202 -23.26 3.46 -6.79
C GLU A 202 -21.96 4.04 -6.20
N LEU A 203 -21.17 3.21 -5.51
CA LEU A 203 -19.80 3.61 -5.15
C LEU A 203 -18.97 3.91 -6.42
N PRO A 204 -17.93 4.76 -6.33
CA PRO A 204 -17.09 5.08 -7.48
C PRO A 204 -16.66 3.83 -8.25
N ALA A 205 -16.77 3.85 -9.58
CA ALA A 205 -16.52 2.70 -10.44
C ALA A 205 -15.20 2.79 -11.22
N ASP A 206 -14.37 3.79 -10.93
CA ASP A 206 -13.06 3.93 -11.56
C ASP A 206 -12.17 2.71 -11.27
N PRO A 207 -11.39 2.21 -12.25
CA PRO A 207 -10.58 1.00 -12.10
C PRO A 207 -9.62 1.05 -10.91
N GLU A 208 -9.02 2.20 -10.66
CA GLU A 208 -8.06 2.44 -9.58
C GLU A 208 -8.73 2.21 -8.22
N PHE A 209 -9.89 2.82 -7.97
CA PHE A 209 -10.61 2.66 -6.72
C PHE A 209 -11.12 1.23 -6.56
N ARG A 210 -11.74 0.66 -7.59
CA ARG A 210 -12.30 -0.69 -7.52
C ARG A 210 -11.23 -1.74 -7.29
N ALA A 211 -10.04 -1.59 -7.87
CA ALA A 211 -8.90 -2.46 -7.60
C ALA A 211 -8.41 -2.34 -6.15
N ALA A 212 -8.24 -1.11 -5.64
CA ALA A 212 -7.78 -0.87 -4.29
C ALA A 212 -8.77 -1.36 -3.23
N PHE A 213 -10.06 -1.04 -3.41
CA PHE A 213 -11.16 -1.46 -2.55
C PHE A 213 -11.30 -2.99 -2.51
N ALA A 214 -11.38 -3.64 -3.68
CA ALA A 214 -11.48 -5.09 -3.76
C ALA A 214 -10.24 -5.78 -3.15
N GLY A 215 -9.05 -5.22 -3.36
CA GLY A 215 -7.80 -5.73 -2.79
C GLY A 215 -7.83 -5.79 -1.26
N TYR A 216 -8.33 -4.73 -0.60
CA TYR A 216 -8.48 -4.75 0.86
C TYR A 216 -9.48 -5.80 1.32
N ILE A 217 -10.65 -5.83 0.69
CA ILE A 217 -11.73 -6.74 1.06
C ILE A 217 -11.29 -8.20 0.91
N GLU A 218 -10.60 -8.53 -0.17
CA GLU A 218 -10.00 -9.83 -0.38
C GLU A 218 -9.02 -10.17 0.75
N TRP A 219 -8.03 -9.30 0.98
CA TRP A 219 -6.97 -9.50 1.97
C TRP A 219 -7.54 -9.65 3.39
N GLY A 220 -8.46 -8.78 3.78
CA GLY A 220 -9.09 -8.78 5.11
C GLY A 220 -9.92 -10.04 5.35
N THR A 221 -10.68 -10.49 4.35
CA THR A 221 -11.48 -11.71 4.48
C THR A 221 -10.64 -12.98 4.57
N ARG A 222 -9.42 -13.02 4.00
CA ARG A 222 -8.47 -14.12 4.23
C ARG A 222 -7.99 -14.20 5.67
N LEU A 223 -7.69 -13.05 6.29
CA LEU A 223 -7.35 -13.02 7.71
C LEU A 223 -8.53 -13.48 8.57
N ALA A 224 -9.74 -12.99 8.29
CA ALA A 224 -10.95 -13.43 8.99
C ALA A 224 -11.14 -14.95 8.88
N PHE A 225 -10.95 -15.52 7.68
CA PHE A 225 -11.00 -16.96 7.44
C PHE A 225 -9.98 -17.70 8.31
N SER A 226 -8.69 -17.33 8.24
CA SER A 226 -7.62 -17.99 9.00
C SER A 226 -7.83 -17.87 10.51
N ASN A 227 -8.24 -16.70 11.01
CA ASN A 227 -8.46 -16.43 12.43
C ASN A 227 -9.69 -17.18 12.99
N SER A 228 -10.64 -17.55 12.13
CA SER A 228 -11.87 -18.22 12.56
C SER A 228 -11.71 -19.73 12.78
N GLN A 229 -10.60 -20.32 12.36
CA GLN A 229 -10.39 -21.77 12.40
C GLN A 229 -10.20 -22.28 13.84
N PRO A 230 -10.63 -23.51 14.15
CA PRO A 230 -10.30 -24.16 15.42
C PRO A 230 -8.78 -24.25 15.63
N GLY A 231 -8.30 -23.82 16.79
CA GLY A 231 -6.87 -23.84 17.13
C GLY A 231 -6.01 -22.77 16.43
N ALA A 232 -6.61 -21.76 15.80
CA ALA A 232 -5.86 -20.64 15.25
C ALA A 232 -5.12 -19.85 16.35
N GLU A 233 -3.86 -19.49 16.08
CA GLU A 233 -3.01 -18.66 16.95
C GLU A 233 -2.70 -17.30 16.29
N PRO A 234 -3.70 -16.41 16.16
CA PRO A 234 -3.50 -15.11 15.52
C PRO A 234 -2.75 -14.14 16.42
N VAL A 235 -2.11 -13.14 15.80
CA VAL A 235 -1.54 -11.99 16.51
C VAL A 235 -2.67 -11.28 17.26
N ARG A 236 -2.59 -11.23 18.59
CA ARG A 236 -3.68 -10.69 19.44
C ARG A 236 -3.66 -9.17 19.56
N GLN A 237 -2.51 -8.55 19.30
CA GLN A 237 -2.29 -7.11 19.44
C GLN A 237 -1.60 -6.60 18.18
N ALA A 238 -2.30 -5.74 17.44
CA ALA A 238 -1.81 -5.07 16.25
C ALA A 238 -2.56 -3.73 16.11
N PRO A 239 -2.00 -2.75 15.39
CA PRO A 239 -2.76 -1.57 14.99
C PRO A 239 -3.87 -1.95 13.99
N VAL A 240 -4.89 -1.10 13.86
CA VAL A 240 -5.82 -1.18 12.73
C VAL A 240 -5.02 -1.02 11.44
N PRO A 241 -5.20 -1.92 10.44
CA PRO A 241 -4.46 -1.82 9.19
C PRO A 241 -4.86 -0.53 8.47
N HIS A 242 -3.88 0.15 7.88
CA HIS A 242 -4.13 1.27 6.99
C HIS A 242 -3.97 0.80 5.54
N TRP A 243 -5.00 0.96 4.73
CA TRP A 243 -5.03 0.54 3.33
C TRP A 243 -5.18 1.76 2.41
N GLY A 244 -4.39 1.78 1.34
CA GLY A 244 -4.42 2.85 0.33
C GLY A 244 -4.56 2.28 -1.07
N TRP A 245 -4.22 3.09 -2.07
CA TRP A 245 -4.43 2.79 -3.50
C TRP A 245 -3.64 1.59 -4.07
N GLY A 246 -2.68 1.03 -3.33
CA GLY A 246 -1.88 -0.10 -3.81
C GLY A 246 -0.88 0.30 -4.90
N VAL A 247 -0.81 -0.46 -6.00
CA VAL A 247 0.17 -0.26 -7.10
C VAL A 247 -0.19 0.87 -8.07
N ALA A 248 -1.46 1.29 -8.12
CA ALA A 248 -1.95 2.33 -9.03
C ALA A 248 -2.72 3.40 -8.23
N PRO A 249 -2.17 4.62 -8.07
CA PRO A 249 -2.93 5.75 -7.52
C PRO A 249 -4.02 6.21 -8.50
N PRO A 250 -4.99 7.05 -8.06
CA PRO A 250 -6.05 7.57 -8.93
C PRO A 250 -5.50 8.24 -10.18
N TYR A 251 -6.20 8.04 -11.30
CA TYR A 251 -5.91 8.76 -12.54
C TYR A 251 -6.29 10.24 -12.39
N ASN A 252 -5.36 11.15 -12.71
CA ASN A 252 -5.55 12.60 -12.53
C ASN A 252 -5.88 13.37 -13.82
N GLY A 253 -6.19 12.70 -14.93
CA GLY A 253 -6.44 13.33 -16.22
C GLY A 253 -5.29 13.20 -17.20
#